data_AF-A0A084BAK7-F1
#
_entry.id   AF-A0A084BAK7-F1
#
_cell.length_a   1.000
_cell.length_b   1.000
_cell.length_c   1.000
_cell.angle_alpha   90.00
_cell.angle_beta   90.00
_cell.angle_gamma   90.00
#
_symmetry.space_group_name_H-M   'P 1'
#
loop_
_entity.id
_entity.type
_entity.pdbx_description
1 polymer ?
#
loop_
_entity_poly.entity_id
_entity_poly.type
_entity_poly.pdbx_seq_one_letter_code
_entity_poly.pdbx_strand_id
1 'polypeptide(L)'
;MPKNALKRWTPGQSLDRPAVDSPHALSPASSLVTPMASKLALLAALAAPSVVAETILGVTVFSRHGDRTSKHYPGYGLTTLGFQQNYRVGADYQALYLAGDSPKRILGISEDVYVPSQIYASAPDQKVLLNTATAFLQGLYPPLGGDDEAAVQTLNNGSDYAAPLDGYQYVVLHGENDDSPDSIWIKGDDMCPAASTAQQSYAQSDEYARTLEATRGFYAGFWNSLRDVYDFQPEDLSYANAYDIFDLINVARIHNASAPAVSDDDMYQLRVLADRWEAGHNMNASIPARSIGGRTLAGAVLAQLSETVSSAGRLKFSLLAGSYDTFLAFFSVAGLTSASGDFAGLPDYASTMAFELFTADDGAQAFPAADDDLQVRFLFRNGSDAGAPLRPFPLFGRADESMPWGDFAREMRTRAITDVGAWCDVCSSEADFCSAYATQDEDGRSGGGGAMSNAVAGVVGAMVTLAVVGVAGLVFFLLRRRNRKPATEVFVSEGKVDDAASA
;
A
#
# COMPACT_ATOMS: atom_id res chain seq x y z
N MET A 1 35.53 -20.57 29.29
CA MET A 1 36.62 -21.53 28.93
C MET A 1 36.28 -22.87 29.55
N PRO A 2 36.48 -24.05 28.90
CA PRO A 2 37.30 -24.38 27.72
C PRO A 2 36.46 -24.76 26.47
N LYS A 3 36.83 -24.32 25.26
CA LYS A 3 37.69 -24.93 24.19
C LYS A 3 37.01 -25.96 23.26
N ASN A 4 36.72 -25.46 22.06
CA ASN A 4 36.98 -26.00 20.71
C ASN A 4 36.58 -27.44 20.31
N ALA A 5 35.74 -27.53 19.27
CA ALA A 5 36.07 -28.30 18.06
C ALA A 5 35.26 -27.80 16.84
N LEU A 6 35.90 -26.99 16.00
CA LEU A 6 35.47 -26.68 14.63
C LEU A 6 35.82 -27.87 13.72
N LYS A 7 34.84 -28.43 13.00
CA LYS A 7 35.08 -29.34 11.87
C LYS A 7 34.70 -28.63 10.57
N ARG A 8 35.72 -28.41 9.73
CA ARG A 8 35.63 -27.90 8.35
C ARG A 8 34.80 -28.86 7.49
N TRP A 9 33.98 -28.27 6.62
CA TRP A 9 33.26 -28.94 5.54
C TRP A 9 34.01 -28.66 4.24
N THR A 10 34.30 -29.72 3.47
CA THR A 10 34.87 -29.67 2.11
C THR A 10 33.83 -30.21 1.13
N PRO A 11 33.51 -29.53 0.01
CA PRO A 11 32.62 -30.07 -1.00
C PRO A 11 33.42 -30.78 -2.10
N GLY A 12 32.96 -31.99 -2.46
CA GLY A 12 33.46 -32.69 -3.63
C GLY A 12 33.06 -34.16 -3.60
N GLN A 13 32.00 -34.51 -4.33
CA GLN A 13 32.08 -35.48 -5.42
C GLN A 13 30.70 -35.70 -6.05
N SER A 14 30.71 -35.61 -7.38
CA SER A 14 29.67 -36.00 -8.31
C SER A 14 29.29 -37.46 -8.15
N LEU A 15 28.00 -37.76 -8.18
CA LEU A 15 27.51 -39.12 -8.38
C LEU A 15 26.55 -39.16 -9.57
N ASP A 16 26.97 -39.99 -10.53
CA ASP A 16 26.36 -40.28 -11.80
C ASP A 16 24.96 -40.89 -11.69
N ARG A 17 24.11 -40.50 -12.64
CA ARG A 17 22.84 -41.16 -12.95
C ARG A 17 23.08 -42.52 -13.62
N PRO A 18 22.24 -43.52 -13.37
CA PRO A 18 21.98 -44.57 -14.35
C PRO A 18 20.67 -44.31 -15.09
N ALA A 19 20.76 -44.48 -16.41
CA ALA A 19 19.66 -44.51 -17.36
C ALA A 19 18.74 -45.72 -17.12
N VAL A 20 17.44 -45.54 -17.39
CA VAL A 20 16.49 -46.65 -17.55
C VAL A 20 15.77 -46.45 -18.88
N ASP A 21 15.88 -47.51 -19.68
CA ASP A 21 15.39 -47.68 -21.05
C ASP A 21 13.87 -47.54 -21.20
N SER A 22 13.47 -46.97 -22.33
CA SER A 22 12.15 -47.19 -22.95
C SER A 22 12.08 -48.61 -23.53
N PRO A 23 10.87 -49.17 -23.75
CA PRO A 23 10.55 -49.40 -25.16
C PRO A 23 9.04 -49.35 -25.53
N HIS A 24 8.86 -49.29 -26.86
CA HIS A 24 7.73 -49.72 -27.67
C HIS A 24 6.66 -48.71 -28.09
N ALA A 25 6.92 -48.14 -29.27
CA ALA A 25 5.94 -47.71 -30.24
C ALA A 25 5.12 -48.88 -30.80
N LEU A 26 3.79 -48.70 -30.91
CA LEU A 26 2.93 -49.40 -31.87
C LEU A 26 1.76 -48.48 -32.27
N SER A 27 1.59 -48.29 -33.58
CA SER A 27 0.40 -47.86 -34.29
C SER A 27 0.47 -48.53 -35.68
N PRO A 28 -0.60 -48.59 -36.50
CA PRO A 28 -2.00 -48.24 -36.29
C PRO A 28 -2.97 -49.36 -36.76
N ALA A 29 -4.28 -49.23 -36.50
CA ALA A 29 -5.30 -49.94 -37.26
C ALA A 29 -6.55 -49.07 -37.44
N SER A 30 -6.85 -48.81 -38.72
CA SER A 30 -8.00 -48.11 -39.24
C SER A 30 -9.32 -48.82 -38.93
N SER A 31 -10.38 -48.07 -38.66
CA SER A 31 -11.75 -48.46 -39.01
C SER A 31 -12.61 -47.21 -39.17
N LEU A 32 -13.02 -46.98 -40.41
CA LEU A 32 -14.00 -45.99 -40.85
C LEU A 32 -15.39 -46.36 -40.33
N VAL A 33 -16.06 -45.43 -39.65
CA VAL A 33 -17.53 -45.28 -39.72
C VAL A 33 -17.86 -43.80 -39.62
N THR A 34 -18.28 -43.21 -40.74
CA THR A 34 -18.93 -41.90 -40.81
C THR A 34 -20.36 -42.00 -40.29
N PRO A 35 -20.85 -40.96 -39.61
CA PRO A 35 -22.13 -40.41 -40.01
C PRO A 35 -22.04 -38.91 -40.29
N MET A 36 -22.68 -38.56 -41.39
CA MET A 36 -22.86 -37.24 -41.96
C MET A 36 -23.68 -36.38 -40.98
N ALA A 37 -23.04 -35.41 -40.33
CA ALA A 37 -23.72 -34.37 -39.56
C ALA A 37 -23.34 -33.01 -40.13
N SER A 38 -24.31 -32.40 -40.78
CA SER A 38 -24.25 -31.05 -41.34
C SER A 38 -23.87 -30.06 -40.24
N LYS A 39 -22.65 -29.51 -40.29
CA LYS A 39 -22.21 -28.43 -39.40
C LYS A 39 -22.41 -27.10 -40.12
N LEU A 40 -23.51 -26.44 -39.80
CA LEU A 40 -23.68 -25.00 -39.96
C LEU A 40 -22.51 -24.33 -39.22
N ALA A 41 -21.59 -23.72 -39.96
CA ALA A 41 -20.56 -22.87 -39.37
C ALA A 41 -21.23 -21.54 -38.98
N LEU A 42 -21.66 -21.44 -37.72
CA LEU A 42 -22.03 -20.18 -37.12
C LEU A 42 -20.72 -19.42 -36.85
N LEU A 43 -20.39 -18.45 -37.71
CA LEU A 43 -19.40 -17.43 -37.37
C LEU A 43 -19.96 -16.62 -36.20
N ALA A 44 -19.65 -17.03 -34.97
CA ALA A 44 -19.69 -16.12 -33.84
C ALA A 44 -18.51 -15.17 -34.01
N ALA A 45 -18.77 -13.97 -34.52
CA ALA A 45 -17.84 -12.87 -34.36
C ALA A 45 -17.70 -12.64 -32.85
N LEU A 46 -16.58 -13.07 -32.28
CA LEU A 46 -16.16 -12.56 -30.98
C LEU A 46 -15.95 -11.06 -31.16
N ALA A 47 -16.90 -10.27 -30.69
CA ALA A 47 -16.60 -8.90 -30.30
C ALA A 47 -15.60 -9.03 -29.14
N ALA A 48 -14.30 -8.95 -29.44
CA ALA A 48 -13.33 -8.65 -28.41
C ALA A 48 -13.78 -7.32 -27.78
N PRO A 49 -13.88 -7.20 -26.44
CA PRO A 49 -14.12 -5.91 -25.83
C PRO A 49 -13.02 -4.99 -26.35
N SER A 50 -13.41 -3.92 -27.04
CA SER A 50 -12.51 -2.84 -27.38
C SER A 50 -12.01 -2.28 -26.07
N VAL A 51 -10.79 -2.67 -25.67
CA VAL A 51 -10.04 -1.97 -24.64
C VAL A 51 -9.92 -0.55 -25.19
N VAL A 52 -10.67 0.38 -24.59
CA VAL A 52 -10.47 1.79 -24.85
C VAL A 52 -9.05 2.04 -24.39
N ALA A 53 -8.19 2.34 -25.35
CA ALA A 53 -6.80 2.54 -25.05
C ALA A 53 -6.67 3.81 -24.20
N GLU A 54 -5.82 3.75 -23.18
CA GLU A 54 -5.83 4.65 -22.03
C GLU A 54 -4.41 4.87 -21.54
N THR A 55 -4.15 6.01 -20.91
CA THR A 55 -2.84 6.29 -20.32
C THR A 55 -2.94 6.35 -18.81
N ILE A 56 -2.19 5.50 -18.10
CA ILE A 56 -2.09 5.53 -16.64
C ILE A 56 -1.19 6.71 -16.23
N LEU A 57 -1.69 7.55 -15.33
CA LEU A 57 -1.02 8.78 -14.88
C LEU A 57 -0.43 8.63 -13.48
N GLY A 58 -1.00 7.76 -12.66
CA GLY A 58 -0.44 7.37 -11.38
C GLY A 58 -1.27 6.30 -10.68
N VAL A 59 -0.68 5.67 -9.66
CA VAL A 59 -1.29 4.55 -8.93
C VAL A 59 -1.03 4.71 -7.42
N THR A 60 -2.09 4.60 -6.62
CA THR A 60 -1.99 4.46 -5.17
C THR A 60 -2.35 3.03 -4.78
N VAL A 61 -1.49 2.36 -4.00
CA VAL A 61 -1.62 0.96 -3.61
C VAL A 61 -1.70 0.86 -2.09
N PHE A 62 -2.65 0.09 -1.59
CA PHE A 62 -2.67 -0.39 -0.20
C PHE A 62 -2.39 -1.89 -0.17
N SER A 63 -1.34 -2.30 0.55
CA SER A 63 -0.90 -3.70 0.63
C SER A 63 -1.16 -4.29 2.00
N ARG A 64 -1.72 -5.49 2.03
CA ARG A 64 -1.75 -6.33 3.24
C ARG A 64 -0.35 -6.93 3.43
N HIS A 65 0.01 -7.21 4.68
CA HIS A 65 1.16 -8.05 4.98
C HIS A 65 1.06 -9.46 4.37
N GLY A 66 2.22 -10.06 4.17
CA GLY A 66 2.36 -11.46 3.75
C GLY A 66 2.18 -12.44 4.91
N ASP A 67 2.49 -13.70 4.65
CA ASP A 67 2.55 -14.75 5.65
C ASP A 67 3.47 -14.37 6.83
N ARG A 68 3.03 -14.72 8.03
CA ARG A 68 3.69 -14.38 9.29
C ARG A 68 3.53 -15.52 10.28
N THR A 69 4.35 -15.53 11.32
CA THR A 69 4.08 -16.33 12.52
C THR A 69 2.75 -15.89 13.16
N SER A 70 2.16 -16.73 14.01
CA SER A 70 0.84 -16.43 14.59
C SER A 70 0.87 -15.14 15.42
N LYS A 71 -0.19 -14.33 15.30
CA LYS A 71 -0.37 -13.06 16.02
C LYS A 71 -0.58 -13.29 17.52
N HIS A 72 -1.03 -14.50 17.88
CA HIS A 72 -1.22 -14.93 19.26
C HIS A 72 0.06 -14.78 20.11
N TYR A 73 1.24 -15.04 19.52
CA TYR A 73 2.50 -14.96 20.25
C TYR A 73 3.15 -13.57 20.15
N PRO A 74 3.71 -13.04 21.26
CA PRO A 74 4.46 -11.79 21.21
C PRO A 74 5.67 -11.90 20.28
N GLY A 75 6.03 -10.78 19.64
CA GLY A 75 7.19 -10.72 18.75
C GLY A 75 6.99 -11.38 17.38
N TYR A 76 5.74 -11.67 17.00
CA TYR A 76 5.40 -12.20 15.68
C TYR A 76 5.98 -11.35 14.53
N GLY A 77 6.28 -11.99 13.41
CA GLY A 77 6.94 -11.35 12.28
C GLY A 77 6.64 -12.04 10.97
N LEU A 78 6.92 -11.35 9.86
CA LEU A 78 6.90 -11.97 8.54
C LEU A 78 7.85 -13.18 8.52
N THR A 79 7.39 -14.26 7.92
CA THR A 79 8.26 -15.39 7.58
C THR A 79 8.98 -15.12 6.27
N THR A 80 9.93 -15.97 5.91
CA THR A 80 10.54 -15.93 4.56
C THR A 80 9.50 -16.09 3.44
N LEU A 81 8.43 -16.86 3.67
CA LEU A 81 7.31 -16.94 2.73
C LEU A 81 6.63 -15.57 2.59
N GLY A 82 6.35 -14.88 3.70
CA GLY A 82 5.77 -13.54 3.67
C GLY A 82 6.63 -12.49 2.97
N PHE A 83 7.94 -12.51 3.18
CA PHE A 83 8.87 -11.66 2.41
C PHE A 83 8.79 -11.96 0.92
N GLN A 84 8.80 -13.24 0.54
CA GLN A 84 8.73 -13.64 -0.86
C GLN A 84 7.40 -13.27 -1.53
N GLN A 85 6.28 -13.40 -0.81
CA GLN A 85 4.96 -13.02 -1.30
C GLN A 85 4.90 -11.53 -1.64
N ASN A 86 5.31 -10.66 -0.71
CA ASN A 86 5.29 -9.21 -0.96
C ASN A 86 6.30 -8.78 -2.03
N TYR A 87 7.48 -9.39 -2.06
CA TYR A 87 8.46 -9.18 -3.13
C TYR A 87 7.88 -9.51 -4.51
N ARG A 88 7.23 -10.66 -4.65
CA ARG A 88 6.59 -11.05 -5.93
C ARG A 88 5.47 -10.11 -6.32
N VAL A 89 4.63 -9.70 -5.36
CA VAL A 89 3.59 -8.71 -5.62
C VAL A 89 4.21 -7.41 -6.11
N GLY A 90 5.25 -6.89 -5.45
CA GLY A 90 5.98 -5.70 -5.92
C GLY A 90 6.54 -5.85 -7.35
N ALA A 91 7.10 -7.01 -7.67
CA ALA A 91 7.59 -7.32 -9.02
C ALA A 91 6.47 -7.36 -10.07
N ASP A 92 5.28 -7.86 -9.71
CA ASP A 92 4.12 -7.82 -10.60
C ASP A 92 3.67 -6.37 -10.88
N TYR A 93 3.76 -5.47 -9.89
CA TYR A 93 3.49 -4.04 -10.08
C TYR A 93 4.58 -3.35 -10.93
N GLN A 94 5.85 -3.75 -10.80
CA GLN A 94 6.93 -3.30 -11.68
C GLN A 94 6.64 -3.68 -13.13
N ALA A 95 6.31 -4.95 -13.38
CA ALA A 95 6.01 -5.46 -14.71
C ALA A 95 4.76 -4.80 -15.32
N LEU A 96 3.77 -4.46 -14.48
CA LEU A 96 2.53 -3.85 -14.95
C LEU A 96 2.64 -2.34 -15.19
N TYR A 97 3.33 -1.60 -14.32
CA TYR A 97 3.26 -0.14 -14.32
C TYR A 97 4.57 0.57 -14.66
N LEU A 98 5.72 -0.10 -14.56
CA LEU A 98 7.04 0.51 -14.80
C LEU A 98 7.65 0.05 -16.13
N ALA A 99 7.51 -1.24 -16.45
CA ALA A 99 8.08 -1.86 -17.65
C ALA A 99 7.71 -1.11 -18.94
N GLY A 100 8.69 -0.89 -19.80
CA GLY A 100 8.61 -0.05 -20.99
C GLY A 100 7.65 -0.55 -22.05
N ASP A 101 7.44 -1.87 -22.11
CA ASP A 101 6.57 -2.57 -23.04
C ASP A 101 5.17 -2.86 -22.47
N SER A 102 4.91 -2.49 -21.21
CA SER A 102 3.59 -2.65 -20.62
C SER A 102 2.59 -1.64 -21.20
N PRO A 103 1.40 -2.09 -21.63
CA PRO A 103 0.33 -1.18 -22.05
C PRO A 103 -0.23 -0.34 -20.90
N LYS A 104 0.07 -0.70 -19.64
CA LYS A 104 -0.33 0.03 -18.44
C LYS A 104 0.79 0.84 -17.80
N ARG A 105 1.91 1.02 -18.52
CA ARG A 105 3.02 1.83 -18.02
C ARG A 105 2.51 3.22 -17.58
N ILE A 106 2.92 3.62 -16.37
CA ILE A 106 2.62 4.96 -15.88
C ILE A 106 3.40 5.98 -16.70
N LEU A 107 2.70 7.00 -17.20
CA LEU A 107 3.27 8.04 -18.03
C LEU A 107 4.53 8.64 -17.40
N GLY A 108 5.68 8.49 -18.07
CA GLY A 108 6.95 9.09 -17.67
C GLY A 108 7.58 8.53 -16.38
N ILE A 109 7.12 7.38 -15.87
CA ILE A 109 7.79 6.71 -14.77
C ILE A 109 9.14 6.15 -15.21
N SER A 110 10.13 6.26 -14.33
CA SER A 110 11.42 5.61 -14.49
C SER A 110 11.25 4.10 -14.33
N GLU A 111 11.65 3.36 -15.36
CA GLU A 111 11.47 1.93 -15.48
C GLU A 111 12.36 1.15 -14.52
N ASP A 112 13.67 1.40 -14.59
CA ASP A 112 14.66 0.64 -13.82
C ASP A 112 15.21 1.41 -12.62
N VAL A 113 15.45 2.72 -12.76
CA VAL A 113 16.15 3.53 -11.75
C VAL A 113 15.15 4.25 -10.86
N TYR A 114 15.25 4.06 -9.55
CA TYR A 114 14.45 4.76 -8.55
C TYR A 114 14.64 6.28 -8.63
N VAL A 115 13.53 7.01 -8.83
CA VAL A 115 13.51 8.48 -8.79
C VAL A 115 12.69 8.92 -7.57
N PRO A 116 13.30 9.55 -6.55
CA PRO A 116 12.62 9.90 -5.30
C PRO A 116 11.36 10.76 -5.45
N SER A 117 11.28 11.61 -6.48
CA SER A 117 10.08 12.43 -6.68
C SER A 117 8.89 11.67 -7.24
N GLN A 118 9.10 10.46 -7.78
CA GLN A 118 8.05 9.67 -8.44
C GLN A 118 7.37 8.67 -7.51
N ILE A 119 8.02 8.28 -6.41
CA ILE A 119 7.56 7.22 -5.52
C ILE A 119 7.39 7.76 -4.11
N TYR A 120 6.25 7.47 -3.50
CA TYR A 120 6.02 7.63 -2.08
C TYR A 120 5.71 6.27 -1.46
N ALA A 121 6.27 5.98 -0.29
CA ALA A 121 5.95 4.76 0.44
C ALA A 121 5.88 5.00 1.94
N SER A 122 4.83 4.51 2.59
CA SER A 122 4.72 4.54 4.04
C SER A 122 4.09 3.28 4.63
N ALA A 123 4.41 3.03 5.89
CA ALA A 123 3.84 1.98 6.71
C ALA A 123 3.90 2.41 8.18
N PRO A 124 3.02 1.91 9.06
CA PRO A 124 3.23 2.03 10.49
C PRO A 124 4.60 1.47 10.89
N ASP A 125 5.23 2.04 11.90
CA ASP A 125 6.50 1.58 12.49
C ASP A 125 6.30 0.30 13.34
N GLN A 126 5.61 -0.66 12.72
CA GLN A 126 5.35 -1.99 13.24
C GLN A 126 6.11 -2.98 12.37
N LYS A 127 6.93 -3.83 13.00
CA LYS A 127 7.85 -4.77 12.33
C LYS A 127 7.25 -5.52 11.14
N VAL A 128 6.00 -5.98 11.24
CA VAL A 128 5.34 -6.73 10.15
C VAL A 128 5.01 -5.81 8.96
N LEU A 129 4.50 -4.62 9.22
CA LEU A 129 4.00 -3.70 8.19
C LEU A 129 5.15 -2.98 7.49
N LEU A 130 6.15 -2.51 8.25
CA LEU A 130 7.34 -1.89 7.68
C LEU A 130 8.13 -2.89 6.81
N ASN A 131 8.28 -4.14 7.26
CA ASN A 131 8.91 -5.19 6.44
C ASN A 131 8.08 -5.59 5.23
N THR A 132 6.74 -5.47 5.30
CA THR A 132 5.84 -5.69 4.15
C THR A 132 6.15 -4.68 3.05
N ALA A 133 6.15 -3.38 3.40
CA ALA A 133 6.48 -2.33 2.45
C ALA A 133 7.92 -2.49 1.92
N THR A 134 8.88 -2.79 2.79
CA THR A 134 10.28 -3.04 2.38
C THR A 134 10.35 -4.14 1.32
N ALA A 135 9.75 -5.31 1.59
CA ALA A 135 9.77 -6.43 0.67
C ALA A 135 9.08 -6.10 -0.67
N PHE A 136 7.95 -5.41 -0.63
CA PHE A 136 7.26 -4.93 -1.84
C PHE A 136 8.18 -4.02 -2.66
N LEU A 137 8.81 -3.03 -2.04
CA LEU A 137 9.68 -2.06 -2.73
C LEU A 137 10.91 -2.74 -3.36
N GLN A 138 11.43 -3.80 -2.75
CA GLN A 138 12.49 -4.63 -3.33
C GLN A 138 12.06 -5.33 -4.62
N GLY A 139 10.78 -5.67 -4.76
CA GLY A 139 10.22 -6.18 -6.00
C GLY A 139 9.91 -5.07 -7.01
N LEU A 140 9.46 -3.90 -6.52
CA LEU A 140 9.10 -2.76 -7.37
C LEU A 140 10.32 -2.13 -8.06
N TYR A 141 11.41 -1.95 -7.32
CA TYR A 141 12.70 -1.48 -7.82
C TYR A 141 13.79 -2.49 -7.41
N PRO A 142 13.97 -3.58 -8.19
CA PRO A 142 14.97 -4.59 -7.90
C PRO A 142 16.40 -4.03 -8.05
N PRO A 143 17.43 -4.74 -7.55
CA PRO A 143 18.82 -4.34 -7.80
C PRO A 143 19.12 -4.21 -9.29
N LEU A 144 19.87 -3.17 -9.67
CA LEU A 144 20.22 -2.88 -11.07
C LEU A 144 21.26 -3.85 -11.66
N GLY A 145 21.96 -4.59 -10.80
CA GLY A 145 23.19 -5.30 -11.14
C GLY A 145 24.41 -4.45 -10.80
N GLY A 146 25.42 -5.07 -10.19
CA GLY A 146 26.62 -4.35 -9.72
C GLY A 146 27.50 -3.76 -10.83
N ASP A 147 27.32 -4.23 -12.07
CA ASP A 147 28.04 -3.76 -13.26
C ASP A 147 27.23 -2.71 -14.06
N ASP A 148 26.00 -2.39 -13.65
CA ASP A 148 25.19 -1.34 -14.29
C ASP A 148 25.77 0.06 -13.97
N GLU A 149 25.92 0.91 -14.97
CA GLU A 149 26.49 2.26 -14.80
C GLU A 149 25.66 3.13 -13.82
N ALA A 150 24.34 2.94 -13.76
CA ALA A 150 23.48 3.66 -12.82
C ALA A 150 23.67 3.16 -11.37
N ALA A 151 24.25 1.97 -11.17
CA ALA A 151 24.61 1.43 -9.85
C ALA A 151 26.02 1.81 -9.40
N VAL A 152 26.84 2.41 -10.27
CA VAL A 152 28.25 2.72 -10.02
C VAL A 152 28.46 4.22 -9.80
N GLN A 153 29.07 4.56 -8.67
CA GLN A 153 29.55 5.92 -8.40
C GLN A 153 31.05 6.03 -8.71
N THR A 154 31.40 6.81 -9.72
CA THR A 154 32.79 7.23 -9.97
C THR A 154 33.13 8.46 -9.14
N LEU A 155 34.17 8.36 -8.32
CA LEU A 155 34.69 9.47 -7.52
C LEU A 155 35.66 10.34 -8.33
N ASN A 156 35.91 11.57 -7.89
CA ASN A 156 36.83 12.51 -8.56
C ASN A 156 38.29 12.02 -8.70
N ASN A 157 38.69 11.00 -7.93
CA ASN A 157 40.01 10.37 -8.04
C ASN A 157 40.04 9.22 -9.07
N GLY A 158 38.92 8.95 -9.76
CA GLY A 158 38.77 7.90 -10.76
C GLY A 158 38.49 6.50 -10.20
N SER A 159 38.21 6.34 -8.90
CA SER A 159 37.79 5.06 -8.34
C SER A 159 36.28 4.88 -8.41
N ASP A 160 35.86 3.67 -8.75
CA ASP A 160 34.46 3.29 -8.87
C ASP A 160 33.98 2.49 -7.65
N TYR A 161 32.77 2.79 -7.19
CA TYR A 161 32.08 2.06 -6.13
C TYR A 161 30.69 1.66 -6.61
N ALA A 162 30.46 0.36 -6.76
CA ALA A 162 29.13 -0.19 -7.00
C ALA A 162 28.30 -0.18 -5.72
N ALA A 163 27.00 0.08 -5.85
CA ALA A 163 26.07 -0.06 -4.74
C ALA A 163 26.08 -1.52 -4.20
N PRO A 164 26.00 -1.72 -2.87
CA PRO A 164 25.98 -3.06 -2.28
C PRO A 164 24.81 -3.93 -2.76
N LEU A 165 24.85 -5.23 -2.44
CA LEU A 165 23.78 -6.18 -2.75
C LEU A 165 23.39 -6.18 -4.25
N ASP A 166 24.42 -6.17 -5.10
CA ASP A 166 24.29 -6.23 -6.56
C ASP A 166 23.53 -5.03 -7.17
N GLY A 167 23.84 -3.81 -6.72
CA GLY A 167 23.19 -2.61 -7.24
C GLY A 167 21.87 -2.29 -6.55
N TYR A 168 21.72 -2.61 -5.27
CA TYR A 168 20.48 -2.40 -4.53
C TYR A 168 20.04 -0.94 -4.49
N GLN A 169 18.75 -0.71 -4.74
CA GLN A 169 18.15 0.61 -4.78
C GLN A 169 17.49 0.95 -3.45
N TYR A 170 17.89 2.06 -2.84
CA TYR A 170 17.40 2.51 -1.54
C TYR A 170 16.15 3.38 -1.70
N VAL A 171 15.01 2.75 -1.98
CA VAL A 171 13.71 3.43 -2.01
C VAL A 171 13.37 3.94 -0.61
N VAL A 172 12.94 5.20 -0.51
CA VAL A 172 12.61 5.81 0.79
C VAL A 172 11.27 5.26 1.27
N LEU A 173 11.29 4.67 2.47
CA LEU A 173 10.12 4.18 3.17
C LEU A 173 9.93 4.99 4.45
N HIS A 174 8.79 5.63 4.60
CA HIS A 174 8.40 6.38 5.79
C HIS A 174 7.75 5.43 6.80
N GLY A 175 8.40 5.27 7.95
CA GLY A 175 7.85 4.57 9.11
C GLY A 175 7.06 5.55 9.98
N GLU A 176 5.76 5.32 10.10
CA GLU A 176 4.88 6.17 10.92
C GLU A 176 4.81 5.63 12.34
N ASN A 177 5.46 6.34 13.26
CA ASN A 177 5.45 6.01 14.68
C ASN A 177 4.03 6.20 15.25
N ASP A 178 3.63 5.36 16.21
CA ASP A 178 2.30 5.40 16.82
C ASP A 178 1.97 6.77 17.44
N ASP A 179 2.94 7.44 18.03
CA ASP A 179 2.78 8.78 18.63
C ASP A 179 2.74 9.93 17.59
N SER A 180 2.85 9.62 16.29
CA SER A 180 2.74 10.61 15.21
C SER A 180 1.28 10.79 14.78
N PRO A 181 0.83 12.03 14.46
CA PRO A 181 -0.48 12.22 13.84
C PRO A 181 -0.61 11.53 12.47
N ASP A 182 0.51 11.20 11.81
CA ASP A 182 0.49 10.52 10.51
C ASP A 182 0.20 9.01 10.61
N SER A 183 0.26 8.42 11.81
CA SER A 183 -0.04 6.99 12.04
C SER A 183 -1.50 6.65 11.72
N ILE A 184 -2.42 7.60 11.94
CA ILE A 184 -3.86 7.39 11.79
C ILE A 184 -4.26 7.07 10.36
N TRP A 185 -3.48 7.49 9.36
CA TRP A 185 -3.81 7.36 7.95
C TRP A 185 -3.79 5.90 7.46
N ILE A 186 -3.02 5.03 8.12
CA ILE A 186 -2.97 3.59 7.84
C ILE A 186 -3.59 2.78 8.99
N LYS A 187 -3.42 3.24 10.23
CA LYS A 187 -3.85 2.59 11.47
C LYS A 187 -4.78 3.48 12.31
N GLY A 188 -5.81 4.02 11.67
CA GLY A 188 -6.74 4.95 12.31
C GLY A 188 -7.65 4.34 13.37
N ASP A 189 -7.61 3.02 13.55
CA ASP A 189 -8.25 2.28 14.63
C ASP A 189 -7.37 2.21 15.89
N ASP A 190 -6.05 2.27 15.74
CA ASP A 190 -5.13 2.33 16.88
C ASP A 190 -5.35 3.65 17.64
N MET A 191 -5.30 3.59 18.97
CA MET A 191 -5.57 4.73 19.86
C MET A 191 -6.93 5.42 19.65
N CYS A 192 -7.94 4.68 19.15
CA CYS A 192 -9.30 5.18 18.95
C CYS A 192 -10.32 4.51 19.92
N PRO A 193 -10.53 5.04 21.14
CA PRO A 193 -11.49 4.48 22.10
C PRO A 193 -12.91 4.27 21.56
N ALA A 194 -13.40 5.19 20.72
CA ALA A 194 -14.70 5.05 20.09
C ALA A 194 -14.78 3.83 19.16
N ALA A 195 -13.71 3.54 18.41
CA ALA A 195 -13.64 2.36 17.55
C ALA A 195 -13.58 1.07 18.35
N SER A 196 -12.75 1.02 19.41
CA SER A 196 -12.68 -0.11 20.33
C SER A 196 -14.05 -0.42 20.95
N THR A 197 -14.78 0.61 21.37
CA THR A 197 -16.15 0.46 21.91
C THR A 197 -17.12 -0.04 20.83
N ALA A 198 -17.05 0.52 19.62
CA ALA A 198 -17.89 0.13 18.50
C ALA A 198 -17.62 -1.31 18.02
N GLN A 199 -16.38 -1.76 18.07
CA GLN A 199 -15.94 -3.14 17.81
C GLN A 199 -16.54 -4.10 18.84
N GLN A 200 -16.35 -3.81 20.14
CA GLN A 200 -16.84 -4.64 21.24
C GLN A 200 -18.37 -4.78 21.26
N SER A 201 -19.11 -3.80 20.74
CA SER A 201 -20.58 -3.89 20.61
C SER A 201 -21.05 -5.04 19.71
N TYR A 202 -20.19 -5.61 18.84
CA TYR A 202 -20.54 -6.78 18.03
C TYR A 202 -20.95 -7.99 18.89
N ALA A 203 -20.29 -8.19 20.03
CA ALA A 203 -20.60 -9.27 20.97
C ALA A 203 -22.02 -9.18 21.57
N GLN A 204 -22.66 -8.01 21.47
CA GLN A 204 -24.03 -7.76 21.95
C GLN A 204 -25.10 -8.01 20.86
N SER A 205 -24.69 -8.38 19.64
CA SER A 205 -25.61 -8.57 18.53
C SER A 205 -26.27 -9.95 18.51
N ASP A 206 -27.49 -10.02 18.00
CA ASP A 206 -28.21 -11.28 17.78
C ASP A 206 -27.48 -12.21 16.79
N GLU A 207 -26.72 -11.64 15.85
CA GLU A 207 -25.90 -12.41 14.91
C GLU A 207 -24.76 -13.12 15.64
N TYR A 208 -24.05 -12.40 16.52
CA TYR A 208 -22.98 -12.96 17.33
C TYR A 208 -23.51 -14.07 18.25
N ALA A 209 -24.58 -13.80 18.99
CA ALA A 209 -25.16 -14.77 19.93
C ALA A 209 -25.61 -16.06 19.21
N ARG A 210 -26.27 -15.94 18.06
CA ARG A 210 -26.67 -17.10 17.24
C ARG A 210 -25.48 -17.88 16.70
N THR A 211 -24.44 -17.18 16.21
CA THR A 211 -23.25 -17.82 15.66
C THR A 211 -22.45 -18.54 16.75
N LEU A 212 -22.31 -17.91 17.91
CA LEU A 212 -21.65 -18.49 19.09
C LEU A 212 -22.32 -19.80 19.53
N GLU A 213 -23.64 -19.82 19.65
CA GLU A 213 -24.38 -21.03 20.04
C GLU A 213 -24.28 -22.12 18.95
N ALA A 214 -24.52 -21.75 17.69
CA ALA A 214 -24.54 -22.71 16.58
C ALA A 214 -23.19 -23.39 16.32
N THR A 215 -22.08 -22.75 16.69
CA THR A 215 -20.72 -23.24 16.40
C THR A 215 -20.02 -23.85 17.61
N ARG A 216 -20.65 -23.91 18.78
CA ARG A 216 -20.05 -24.46 20.01
C ARG A 216 -19.48 -25.87 19.81
N GLY A 217 -20.28 -26.77 19.22
CA GLY A 217 -19.85 -28.15 18.97
C GLY A 217 -18.71 -28.26 17.95
N PHE A 218 -18.69 -27.37 16.96
CA PHE A 218 -17.64 -27.31 15.96
C PHE A 218 -16.30 -26.91 16.59
N TYR A 219 -16.28 -25.81 17.35
CA TYR A 219 -15.05 -25.34 18.00
C TYR A 219 -14.50 -26.35 19.02
N ALA A 220 -15.35 -26.99 19.81
CA ALA A 220 -14.93 -28.00 20.80
C ALA A 220 -14.13 -29.16 20.16
N GLY A 221 -14.31 -29.45 18.87
CA GLY A 221 -13.58 -30.48 18.13
C GLY A 221 -12.08 -30.20 17.99
N PHE A 222 -11.64 -28.95 18.12
CA PHE A 222 -10.24 -28.54 17.88
C PHE A 222 -9.35 -28.61 19.12
N TRP A 223 -9.83 -29.12 20.26
CA TRP A 223 -9.02 -29.19 21.49
C TRP A 223 -7.71 -29.94 21.27
N ASN A 224 -7.73 -31.05 20.53
CA ASN A 224 -6.49 -31.78 20.24
C ASN A 224 -5.50 -30.97 19.39
N SER A 225 -5.97 -30.04 18.56
CA SER A 225 -5.14 -29.16 17.75
C SER A 225 -4.53 -28.00 18.54
N LEU A 226 -5.19 -27.57 19.62
CA LEU A 226 -4.85 -26.35 20.35
C LEU A 226 -4.40 -26.57 21.80
N ARG A 227 -4.51 -27.78 22.36
CA ARG A 227 -4.15 -28.08 23.76
C ARG A 227 -2.71 -27.76 24.17
N ASP A 228 -1.80 -27.66 23.20
CA ASP A 228 -0.38 -27.36 23.42
C ASP A 228 -0.09 -25.84 23.29
N VAL A 229 -1.10 -25.03 22.96
CA VAL A 229 -1.03 -23.56 23.06
C VAL A 229 -1.13 -23.19 24.55
N TYR A 230 -0.10 -22.48 25.04
CA TYR A 230 0.23 -22.40 26.47
C TYR A 230 -0.86 -21.80 27.38
N ASP A 231 -1.73 -20.95 26.84
CA ASP A 231 -2.77 -20.21 27.55
C ASP A 231 -4.19 -20.59 27.14
N PHE A 232 -4.36 -21.55 26.22
CA PHE A 232 -5.68 -22.04 25.81
C PHE A 232 -6.23 -23.09 26.78
N GLN A 233 -7.51 -22.96 27.11
CA GLN A 233 -8.32 -23.95 27.81
C GLN A 233 -9.50 -24.40 26.92
N PRO A 234 -10.17 -25.54 27.22
CA PRO A 234 -11.33 -26.00 26.46
C PRO A 234 -12.45 -24.95 26.31
N GLU A 235 -12.61 -24.06 27.29
CA GLU A 235 -13.62 -23.00 27.30
C GLU A 235 -13.32 -21.88 26.29
N ASP A 236 -12.05 -21.72 25.89
CA ASP A 236 -11.63 -20.73 24.90
C ASP A 236 -11.99 -21.16 23.47
N LEU A 237 -12.32 -22.44 23.26
CA LEU A 237 -12.71 -22.98 21.96
C LEU A 237 -14.15 -22.61 21.64
N SER A 238 -14.34 -21.36 21.24
CA SER A 238 -15.63 -20.79 20.86
C SER A 238 -15.49 -19.72 19.79
N TYR A 239 -16.63 -19.30 19.23
CA TYR A 239 -16.69 -18.19 18.29
C TYR A 239 -16.16 -16.87 18.88
N ALA A 240 -16.09 -16.71 20.20
CA ALA A 240 -15.49 -15.54 20.82
C ALA A 240 -14.02 -15.34 20.40
N ASN A 241 -13.30 -16.44 20.18
CA ASN A 241 -11.91 -16.47 19.74
C ASN A 241 -11.76 -16.93 18.29
N ALA A 242 -12.78 -16.72 17.44
CA ALA A 242 -12.84 -17.28 16.09
C ALA A 242 -11.62 -16.96 15.23
N TYR A 243 -11.17 -15.70 15.21
CA TYR A 243 -9.99 -15.29 14.45
C TYR A 243 -8.71 -15.89 15.02
N ASP A 244 -8.52 -15.87 16.35
CA ASP A 244 -7.30 -16.38 16.99
C ASP A 244 -7.13 -17.89 16.79
N ILE A 245 -8.22 -18.65 16.94
CA ILE A 245 -8.27 -20.08 16.64
C ILE A 245 -7.92 -20.35 15.17
N PHE A 246 -8.53 -19.60 14.24
CA PHE A 246 -8.22 -19.74 12.81
C PHE A 246 -6.76 -19.41 12.53
N ASP A 247 -6.21 -18.33 13.09
CA ASP A 247 -4.83 -17.91 12.87
C ASP A 247 -3.83 -18.95 13.38
N LEU A 248 -4.02 -19.45 14.61
CA LEU A 248 -3.18 -20.50 15.20
C LEU A 248 -3.17 -21.75 14.33
N ILE A 249 -4.35 -22.24 13.93
CA ILE A 249 -4.47 -23.46 13.12
C ILE A 249 -3.92 -23.22 11.70
N ASN A 250 -4.22 -22.09 11.07
CA ASN A 250 -3.75 -21.76 9.73
C ASN A 250 -2.22 -21.67 9.68
N VAL A 251 -1.60 -20.95 10.63
CA VAL A 251 -0.13 -20.83 10.71
C VAL A 251 0.50 -22.19 11.02
N ALA A 252 -0.08 -22.96 11.95
CA ALA A 252 0.41 -24.31 12.24
C ALA A 252 0.31 -25.23 11.01
N ARG A 253 -0.75 -25.13 10.23
CA ARG A 253 -0.93 -25.88 8.97
C ARG A 253 0.14 -25.55 7.93
N ILE A 254 0.59 -24.29 7.86
CA ILE A 254 1.62 -23.85 6.90
C ILE A 254 3.03 -24.24 7.38
N HIS A 255 3.33 -24.05 8.67
CA HIS A 255 4.72 -24.04 9.18
C HIS A 255 5.07 -25.17 10.15
N ASN A 256 4.09 -25.90 10.68
CA ASN A 256 4.32 -26.95 11.68
C ASN A 256 3.97 -28.32 11.14
N ALA A 257 4.99 -29.05 10.67
CA ALA A 257 4.85 -30.41 10.15
C ALA A 257 4.29 -31.43 11.17
N SER A 258 4.33 -31.10 12.47
CA SER A 258 3.80 -31.94 13.55
C SER A 258 2.40 -31.52 14.01
N ALA A 259 1.81 -30.47 13.42
CA ALA A 259 0.47 -30.03 13.77
C ALA A 259 -0.57 -31.12 13.47
N PRO A 260 -1.57 -31.33 14.35
CA PRO A 260 -2.66 -32.23 14.05
C PRO A 260 -3.37 -31.84 12.75
N ALA A 261 -3.66 -32.84 11.91
CA ALA A 261 -4.32 -32.60 10.65
C ALA A 261 -5.74 -32.07 10.88
N VAL A 262 -6.06 -30.95 10.23
CA VAL A 262 -7.41 -30.40 10.13
C VAL A 262 -7.87 -30.57 8.69
N SER A 263 -9.12 -31.03 8.50
CA SER A 263 -9.65 -31.27 7.16
C SER A 263 -9.80 -29.96 6.37
N ASP A 264 -9.84 -30.05 5.04
CA ASP A 264 -10.07 -28.87 4.20
C ASP A 264 -11.43 -28.21 4.46
N ASP A 265 -12.47 -29.01 4.70
CA ASP A 265 -13.82 -28.53 5.04
C ASP A 265 -13.83 -27.81 6.39
N ASP A 266 -13.15 -28.36 7.40
CA ASP A 266 -13.01 -27.73 8.72
C ASP A 266 -12.20 -26.43 8.63
N MET A 267 -11.11 -26.41 7.85
CA MET A 267 -10.32 -25.20 7.62
C MET A 267 -11.12 -24.13 6.90
N TYR A 268 -11.94 -24.50 5.92
CA TYR A 268 -12.85 -23.59 5.24
C TYR A 268 -13.88 -23.02 6.22
N GLN A 269 -14.48 -23.86 7.07
CA GLN A 269 -15.44 -23.41 8.07
C GLN A 269 -14.79 -22.50 9.13
N LEU A 270 -13.57 -22.80 9.58
CA LEU A 270 -12.79 -21.93 10.46
C LEU A 270 -12.54 -20.56 9.81
N ARG A 271 -12.14 -20.54 8.52
CA ARG A 271 -11.96 -19.31 7.75
C ARG A 271 -13.25 -18.51 7.65
N VAL A 272 -14.37 -19.13 7.28
CA VAL A 272 -15.68 -18.44 7.17
C VAL A 272 -16.10 -17.82 8.51
N LEU A 273 -15.83 -18.50 9.63
CA LEU A 273 -16.14 -17.96 10.95
C LEU A 273 -15.20 -16.83 11.36
N ALA A 274 -13.90 -16.92 11.04
CA ALA A 274 -12.96 -15.83 11.24
C ALA A 274 -13.30 -14.60 10.39
N ASP A 275 -13.69 -14.81 9.12
CA ASP A 275 -14.16 -13.78 8.21
C ASP A 275 -15.37 -13.05 8.80
N ARG A 276 -16.37 -13.80 9.29
CA ARG A 276 -17.55 -13.21 9.94
C ARG A 276 -17.18 -12.44 11.21
N TRP A 277 -16.29 -13.00 12.03
CA TRP A 277 -15.85 -12.36 13.27
C TRP A 277 -15.18 -11.02 12.96
N GLU A 278 -14.25 -10.99 12.00
CA GLU A 278 -13.53 -9.77 11.61
C GLU A 278 -14.42 -8.76 10.88
N ALA A 279 -15.35 -9.22 10.03
CA ALA A 279 -16.37 -8.35 9.44
C ALA A 279 -17.25 -7.71 10.52
N GLY A 280 -17.67 -8.49 11.52
CA GLY A 280 -18.44 -8.01 12.67
C GLY A 280 -17.73 -6.91 13.47
N HIS A 281 -16.40 -6.95 13.54
CA HIS A 281 -15.57 -5.96 14.23
C HIS A 281 -15.19 -4.76 13.36
N ASN A 282 -15.04 -4.91 12.05
CA ASN A 282 -14.49 -3.83 11.19
C ASN A 282 -15.53 -3.17 10.28
N MET A 283 -16.71 -3.79 10.10
CA MET A 283 -17.75 -3.33 9.17
C MET A 283 -19.06 -3.07 9.88
N ASN A 284 -19.57 -1.83 9.78
CA ASN A 284 -20.98 -1.52 10.06
C ASN A 284 -21.34 -0.10 9.58
N ALA A 285 -22.18 0.01 8.56
CA ALA A 285 -22.64 1.31 8.05
C ALA A 285 -23.47 2.11 9.07
N SER A 286 -24.15 1.45 10.01
CA SER A 286 -24.93 2.08 11.07
C SER A 286 -24.09 2.50 12.29
N ILE A 287 -22.84 2.03 12.39
CA ILE A 287 -21.91 2.39 13.46
C ILE A 287 -20.58 2.82 12.82
N PRO A 288 -20.48 4.06 12.29
CA PRO A 288 -19.34 4.48 11.47
C PRO A 288 -17.98 4.40 12.17
N ALA A 289 -17.93 4.54 13.49
CA ALA A 289 -16.71 4.37 14.29
C ALA A 289 -16.10 2.97 14.15
N ARG A 290 -16.91 1.96 13.80
CA ARG A 290 -16.44 0.59 13.58
C ARG A 290 -15.51 0.47 12.36
N SER A 291 -15.73 1.31 11.35
CA SER A 291 -14.93 1.32 10.12
C SER A 291 -13.94 2.50 10.09
N ILE A 292 -13.48 2.99 11.24
CA ILE A 292 -12.62 4.17 11.34
C ILE A 292 -11.33 4.05 10.51
N GLY A 293 -10.67 2.89 10.53
CA GLY A 293 -9.45 2.65 9.76
C GLY A 293 -9.69 2.75 8.24
N GLY A 294 -10.89 2.38 7.79
CA GLY A 294 -11.30 2.55 6.39
C GLY A 294 -11.55 4.01 6.04
N ARG A 295 -12.07 4.81 6.98
CA ARG A 295 -12.31 6.24 6.80
C ARG A 295 -11.00 7.03 6.76
N THR A 296 -10.02 6.69 7.59
CA THR A 296 -8.70 7.34 7.54
C THR A 296 -7.89 6.89 6.32
N LEU A 297 -7.94 5.60 5.94
CA LEU A 297 -7.34 5.13 4.69
C LEU A 297 -7.96 5.82 3.47
N ALA A 298 -9.27 6.05 3.46
CA ALA A 298 -9.90 6.81 2.39
C ALA A 298 -9.34 8.24 2.30
N GLY A 299 -9.05 8.88 3.44
CA GLY A 299 -8.34 10.17 3.48
C GLY A 299 -6.93 10.09 2.89
N ALA A 300 -6.17 9.06 3.27
CA ALA A 300 -4.82 8.82 2.77
C ALA A 300 -4.79 8.60 1.25
N VAL A 301 -5.66 7.74 0.72
CA VAL A 301 -5.78 7.47 -0.72
C VAL A 301 -6.14 8.74 -1.49
N LEU A 302 -7.11 9.50 -0.97
CA LEU A 302 -7.49 10.77 -1.57
C LEU A 302 -6.33 11.77 -1.60
N ALA A 303 -5.54 11.85 -0.52
CA ALA A 303 -4.38 12.72 -0.45
C ALA A 303 -3.30 12.35 -1.48
N GLN A 304 -2.96 11.06 -1.61
CA GLN A 304 -1.95 10.58 -2.57
C GLN A 304 -2.36 10.82 -4.03
N LEU A 305 -3.62 10.53 -4.38
CA LEU A 305 -4.14 10.81 -5.72
C LEU A 305 -4.22 12.32 -5.98
N SER A 306 -4.62 13.12 -4.97
CA SER A 306 -4.65 14.58 -5.11
C SER A 306 -3.25 15.17 -5.31
N GLU A 307 -2.21 14.62 -4.69
CA GLU A 307 -0.82 15.03 -4.93
C GLU A 307 -0.36 14.64 -6.34
N THR A 308 -0.76 13.47 -6.83
CA THR A 308 -0.49 13.07 -8.23
C THR A 308 -1.10 14.08 -9.21
N VAL A 309 -2.35 14.51 -8.98
CA VAL A 309 -3.03 15.53 -9.80
C VAL A 309 -2.38 16.91 -9.65
N SER A 310 -2.22 17.40 -8.42
CA SER A 310 -1.71 18.76 -8.16
C SER A 310 -0.26 18.96 -8.60
N SER A 311 0.52 17.89 -8.60
CA SER A 311 1.92 17.90 -9.05
C SER A 311 2.09 17.58 -10.53
N ALA A 312 0.99 17.48 -11.30
CA ALA A 312 0.96 17.10 -12.71
C ALA A 312 1.76 15.81 -13.00
N GLY A 313 1.55 14.80 -12.15
CA GLY A 313 2.18 13.48 -12.26
C GLY A 313 3.67 13.47 -11.90
N ARG A 314 4.15 14.42 -11.08
CA ARG A 314 5.51 14.33 -10.53
C ARG A 314 5.61 13.14 -9.57
N LEU A 315 4.67 13.05 -8.62
CA LEU A 315 4.37 11.80 -7.91
C LEU A 315 3.60 10.87 -8.86
N LYS A 316 3.96 9.60 -8.89
CA LYS A 316 3.43 8.61 -9.85
C LYS A 316 2.96 7.33 -9.18
N PHE A 317 3.65 6.89 -8.14
CA PHE A 317 3.33 5.65 -7.43
C PHE A 317 3.37 5.88 -5.93
N SER A 318 2.30 5.51 -5.24
CA SER A 318 2.23 5.56 -3.78
C SER A 318 1.95 4.18 -3.21
N LEU A 319 2.77 3.73 -2.26
CA LEU A 319 2.57 2.48 -1.51
C LEU A 319 2.23 2.78 -0.05
N LEU A 320 1.12 2.24 0.42
CA LEU A 320 0.72 2.24 1.82
C LEU A 320 0.65 0.78 2.28
N ALA A 321 1.40 0.36 3.30
CA ALA A 321 1.33 -1.02 3.81
C ALA A 321 0.64 -1.08 5.17
N GLY A 322 -0.39 -1.92 5.27
CA GLY A 322 -1.19 -2.10 6.47
C GLY A 322 -1.70 -3.52 6.64
N SER A 323 -2.77 -3.67 7.42
CA SER A 323 -3.35 -4.96 7.78
C SER A 323 -4.77 -5.13 7.27
N TYR A 324 -5.31 -6.35 7.45
CA TYR A 324 -6.58 -6.77 6.87
C TYR A 324 -7.80 -6.04 7.46
N ASP A 325 -7.74 -5.62 8.72
CA ASP A 325 -8.71 -4.76 9.40
C ASP A 325 -8.99 -3.49 8.60
N THR A 326 -7.94 -2.80 8.14
CA THR A 326 -8.05 -1.61 7.29
C THR A 326 -8.70 -1.93 5.93
N PHE A 327 -8.40 -3.09 5.33
CA PHE A 327 -9.10 -3.55 4.11
C PHE A 327 -10.59 -3.72 4.39
N LEU A 328 -10.96 -4.47 5.43
CA LEU A 328 -12.34 -4.76 5.78
C LEU A 328 -13.13 -3.46 6.05
N ALA A 329 -12.54 -2.55 6.84
CA ALA A 329 -13.13 -1.25 7.10
C ALA A 329 -13.30 -0.44 5.81
N PHE A 330 -12.30 -0.41 4.93
CA PHE A 330 -12.39 0.30 3.65
C PHE A 330 -13.44 -0.33 2.72
N PHE A 331 -13.53 -1.65 2.63
CA PHE A 331 -14.56 -2.34 1.83
C PHE A 331 -15.96 -1.92 2.24
N SER A 332 -16.22 -1.81 3.54
CA SER A 332 -17.47 -1.30 4.10
C SER A 332 -17.70 0.17 3.70
N VAL A 333 -16.71 1.03 3.93
CA VAL A 333 -16.79 2.47 3.64
C VAL A 333 -17.01 2.75 2.14
N ALA A 334 -16.37 1.99 1.27
CA ALA A 334 -16.45 2.13 -0.18
C ALA A 334 -17.65 1.39 -0.80
N GLY A 335 -18.46 0.68 -0.02
CA GLY A 335 -19.64 -0.05 -0.49
C GLY A 335 -19.31 -1.30 -1.33
N LEU A 336 -18.10 -1.83 -1.23
CA LEU A 336 -17.61 -2.96 -2.03
C LEU A 336 -18.29 -4.29 -1.69
N THR A 337 -18.79 -4.45 -0.47
CA THR A 337 -19.57 -5.62 -0.05
C THR A 337 -20.84 -5.84 -0.89
N SER A 338 -21.35 -4.80 -1.55
CA SER A 338 -22.47 -4.89 -2.49
C SER A 338 -22.04 -5.25 -3.93
N ALA A 339 -20.77 -5.08 -4.26
CA ALA A 339 -20.23 -5.30 -5.61
C ALA A 339 -19.79 -6.75 -5.84
N SER A 340 -19.21 -7.41 -4.83
CA SER A 340 -18.79 -8.82 -4.90
C SER A 340 -18.79 -9.47 -3.52
N GLY A 341 -19.03 -10.79 -3.49
CA GLY A 341 -18.83 -11.61 -2.29
C GLY A 341 -17.38 -11.67 -1.82
N ASP A 342 -16.42 -11.33 -2.69
CA ASP A 342 -14.98 -11.28 -2.37
C ASP A 342 -14.65 -10.28 -1.25
N PHE A 343 -15.52 -9.31 -1.00
CA PHE A 343 -15.34 -8.26 -0.01
C PHE A 343 -16.00 -8.56 1.34
N ALA A 344 -16.54 -9.77 1.53
CA ALA A 344 -17.25 -10.18 2.75
C ALA A 344 -16.34 -10.84 3.81
N GLY A 345 -15.06 -11.05 3.52
CA GLY A 345 -14.14 -11.76 4.40
C GLY A 345 -12.72 -11.24 4.31
N LEU A 346 -11.81 -11.84 5.09
CA LEU A 346 -10.41 -11.48 5.13
C LEU A 346 -9.81 -11.54 3.72
N PRO A 347 -9.04 -10.53 3.28
CA PRO A 347 -8.16 -10.70 2.13
C PRO A 347 -7.10 -11.76 2.44
N ASP A 348 -6.61 -12.48 1.42
CA ASP A 348 -5.51 -13.44 1.56
C ASP A 348 -4.16 -12.72 1.75
N TYR A 349 -3.11 -13.44 2.12
CA TYR A 349 -1.81 -12.83 2.44
C TYR A 349 -1.23 -12.11 1.23
N ALA A 350 -0.69 -10.91 1.45
CA ALA A 350 -0.16 -10.01 0.41
C ALA A 350 -1.18 -9.58 -0.66
N SER A 351 -2.48 -9.57 -0.32
CA SER A 351 -3.50 -8.90 -1.14
C SER A 351 -3.25 -7.40 -1.26
N THR A 352 -3.69 -6.81 -2.37
CA THR A 352 -3.58 -5.37 -2.62
C THR A 352 -4.89 -4.76 -3.11
N MET A 353 -5.14 -3.52 -2.68
CA MET A 353 -6.07 -2.60 -3.33
C MET A 353 -5.25 -1.59 -4.12
N ALA A 354 -5.66 -1.26 -5.35
CA ALA A 354 -5.05 -0.22 -6.16
C ALA A 354 -6.09 0.78 -6.66
N PHE A 355 -5.67 2.03 -6.78
CA PHE A 355 -6.45 3.11 -7.38
C PHE A 355 -5.63 3.66 -8.54
N GLU A 356 -6.07 3.37 -9.76
CA GLU A 356 -5.46 3.93 -10.96
C GLU A 356 -6.09 5.30 -11.25
N LEU A 357 -5.25 6.33 -11.40
CA LEU A 357 -5.60 7.59 -12.04
C LEU A 357 -5.16 7.51 -13.50
N PHE A 358 -6.07 7.75 -14.43
CA PHE A 358 -5.81 7.58 -15.86
C PHE A 358 -6.59 8.59 -16.71
N THR A 359 -6.25 8.68 -17.98
CA THR A 359 -7.04 9.40 -18.99
C THR A 359 -7.39 8.45 -20.13
N ALA A 360 -8.52 8.71 -20.79
CA ALA A 360 -8.96 7.97 -21.97
C ALA A 360 -8.19 8.35 -23.25
N ASP A 361 -7.26 9.32 -23.17
CA ASP A 361 -6.34 9.63 -24.26
C ASP A 361 -5.21 8.59 -24.31
N ASP A 362 -5.29 7.71 -25.31
CA ASP A 362 -4.27 6.69 -25.58
C ASP A 362 -2.99 7.33 -26.11
N GLY A 363 -1.87 7.09 -25.42
CA GLY A 363 -0.58 7.65 -25.80
C GLY A 363 -0.42 9.13 -25.44
N ALA A 364 -1.13 9.60 -24.41
CA ALA A 364 -0.95 10.93 -23.85
C ALA A 364 0.54 11.16 -23.54
N GLN A 365 1.13 12.20 -24.12
CA GLN A 365 2.56 12.51 -23.96
C GLN A 365 2.85 13.40 -22.75
N ALA A 366 1.81 13.93 -22.12
CA ALA A 366 1.88 14.82 -20.96
C ALA A 366 0.66 14.61 -20.07
N PHE A 367 0.77 15.01 -18.81
CA PHE A 367 -0.35 15.02 -17.88
C PHE A 367 -1.46 15.97 -18.40
N PRO A 368 -2.74 15.57 -18.40
CA PRO A 368 -3.83 16.42 -18.87
C PRO A 368 -3.89 17.77 -18.14
N ALA A 369 -4.16 18.84 -18.89
CA ALA A 369 -4.25 20.18 -18.31
C ALA A 369 -5.59 20.43 -17.58
N ALA A 370 -6.64 19.67 -17.93
CA ALA A 370 -7.96 19.76 -17.34
C ALA A 370 -8.28 18.51 -16.54
N ASP A 371 -8.76 18.69 -15.31
CA ASP A 371 -9.15 17.61 -14.41
C ASP A 371 -10.33 16.77 -14.95
N ASP A 372 -11.14 17.33 -15.87
CA ASP A 372 -12.29 16.65 -16.47
C ASP A 372 -11.87 15.47 -17.39
N ASP A 373 -10.61 15.45 -17.84
CA ASP A 373 -10.05 14.37 -18.65
C ASP A 373 -9.52 13.20 -17.78
N LEU A 374 -9.61 13.32 -16.46
CA LEU A 374 -9.11 12.34 -15.50
C LEU A 374 -10.21 11.39 -15.03
N GLN A 375 -9.86 10.11 -14.99
CA GLN A 375 -10.69 9.02 -14.49
C GLN A 375 -9.97 8.28 -13.37
N VAL A 376 -10.74 7.68 -12.47
CA VAL A 376 -10.23 6.79 -11.42
C VAL A 376 -10.97 5.46 -11.50
N ARG A 377 -10.23 4.36 -11.28
CA ARG A 377 -10.84 3.06 -10.98
C ARG A 377 -10.13 2.37 -9.81
N PHE A 378 -10.92 1.59 -9.09
CA PHE A 378 -10.44 0.72 -8.03
C PHE A 378 -10.20 -0.67 -8.57
N LEU A 379 -9.09 -1.28 -8.16
CA LEU A 379 -8.75 -2.65 -8.46
C LEU A 379 -8.42 -3.41 -7.19
N PHE A 380 -8.77 -4.69 -7.16
CA PHE A 380 -8.42 -5.59 -6.06
C PHE A 380 -7.71 -6.83 -6.61
N ARG A 381 -6.60 -7.20 -5.95
CA ARG A 381 -5.90 -8.46 -6.11
C ARG A 381 -5.93 -9.18 -4.77
N ASN A 382 -6.53 -10.37 -4.75
CA ASN A 382 -6.60 -11.19 -3.56
C ASN A 382 -5.45 -12.20 -3.55
N GLY A 383 -4.47 -12.00 -2.69
CA GLY A 383 -3.31 -12.88 -2.52
C GLY A 383 -2.10 -12.56 -3.39
N SER A 384 -1.10 -13.45 -3.32
CA SER A 384 0.24 -13.30 -3.91
C SER A 384 0.53 -14.27 -5.05
N ASP A 385 -0.50 -14.95 -5.55
CA ASP A 385 -0.33 -15.88 -6.68
C ASP A 385 0.20 -15.13 -7.90
N ALA A 386 1.25 -15.68 -8.51
CA ALA A 386 1.91 -15.06 -9.65
C ALA A 386 0.92 -14.91 -10.82
N GLY A 387 0.83 -13.72 -11.40
CA GLY A 387 -0.10 -13.43 -12.51
C GLY A 387 -1.57 -13.31 -12.11
N ALA A 388 -1.91 -13.33 -10.80
CA ALA A 388 -3.24 -12.96 -10.35
C ALA A 388 -3.54 -11.50 -10.75
N PRO A 389 -4.56 -11.24 -11.59
CA PRO A 389 -4.76 -9.92 -12.15
C PRO A 389 -5.33 -8.96 -11.11
N LEU A 390 -4.97 -7.67 -11.24
CA LEU A 390 -5.74 -6.60 -10.62
C LEU A 390 -7.10 -6.51 -11.32
N ARG A 391 -8.17 -6.85 -10.58
CA ARG A 391 -9.53 -6.85 -11.13
C ARG A 391 -10.25 -5.56 -10.76
N PRO A 392 -10.84 -4.84 -11.74
CA PRO A 392 -11.62 -3.65 -11.44
C PRO A 392 -12.93 -4.02 -10.73
N PHE A 393 -13.37 -3.15 -9.82
CA PHE A 393 -14.69 -3.26 -9.17
C PHE A 393 -15.33 -1.88 -9.04
N PRO A 394 -16.66 -1.76 -9.17
CA PRO A 394 -17.34 -0.49 -8.97
C PRO A 394 -17.30 -0.05 -7.51
N LEU A 395 -17.07 1.24 -7.30
CA LEU A 395 -17.10 1.86 -5.98
C LEU A 395 -18.46 2.48 -5.68
N PHE A 396 -18.72 2.68 -4.38
CA PHE A 396 -19.78 3.53 -3.85
C PHE A 396 -21.20 3.09 -4.22
N GLY A 397 -21.39 1.79 -4.48
CA GLY A 397 -22.68 1.22 -4.89
C GLY A 397 -23.09 1.57 -6.32
N ARG A 398 -22.15 2.02 -7.16
CA ARG A 398 -22.37 2.28 -8.59
C ARG A 398 -22.25 0.99 -9.40
N ALA A 399 -22.58 1.08 -10.69
CA ALA A 399 -22.36 -0.01 -11.66
C ALA A 399 -21.04 0.16 -12.44
N ASP A 400 -20.59 1.39 -12.64
CA ASP A 400 -19.39 1.70 -13.42
C ASP A 400 -18.11 1.34 -12.65
N GLU A 401 -17.19 0.65 -13.30
CA GLU A 401 -15.88 0.27 -12.75
C GLU A 401 -14.87 1.44 -12.71
N SER A 402 -15.19 2.54 -13.39
CA SER A 402 -14.41 3.78 -13.37
C SER A 402 -15.33 4.99 -13.24
N MET A 403 -14.80 6.11 -12.76
CA MET A 403 -15.53 7.38 -12.68
C MET A 403 -14.62 8.60 -12.83
N PRO A 404 -15.17 9.78 -13.21
CA PRO A 404 -14.38 11.00 -13.27
C PRO A 404 -13.71 11.33 -11.92
N TRP A 405 -12.49 11.86 -11.98
CA TRP A 405 -11.72 12.26 -10.79
C TRP A 405 -12.52 13.14 -9.83
N GLY A 406 -13.24 14.14 -10.36
CA GLY A 406 -14.07 15.04 -9.54
C GLY A 406 -15.19 14.34 -8.77
N ASP A 407 -15.78 13.29 -9.37
CA ASP A 407 -16.80 12.46 -8.72
C ASP A 407 -16.17 11.56 -7.64
N PHE A 408 -15.08 10.88 -7.98
CA PHE A 408 -14.33 10.06 -7.03
C PHE A 408 -13.90 10.88 -5.80
N ALA A 409 -13.29 12.05 -6.01
CA ALA A 409 -12.81 12.91 -4.94
C ALA A 409 -13.96 13.41 -4.05
N ARG A 410 -15.14 13.70 -4.63
CA ARG A 410 -16.31 14.10 -3.86
C ARG A 410 -16.85 12.93 -3.01
N GLU A 411 -17.02 11.76 -3.60
CA GLU A 411 -17.50 10.57 -2.87
C GLU A 411 -16.53 10.17 -1.74
N MET A 412 -15.22 10.20 -2.00
CA MET A 412 -14.20 9.92 -0.99
C MET A 412 -14.26 10.91 0.18
N ARG A 413 -14.39 12.22 -0.07
CA ARG A 413 -14.48 13.24 1.00
C ARG A 413 -15.68 13.04 1.93
N THR A 414 -16.82 12.57 1.42
CA THR A 414 -18.00 12.32 2.27
C THR A 414 -17.82 11.15 3.24
N ARG A 415 -16.87 10.27 2.94
CA ARG A 415 -16.61 9.01 3.66
C ARG A 415 -15.36 9.08 4.53
N ALA A 416 -14.37 9.82 4.06
CA ALA A 416 -13.06 9.93 4.66
C ALA A 416 -13.06 10.78 5.94
N ILE A 417 -12.07 10.53 6.78
CA ILE A 417 -11.53 11.53 7.69
C ILE A 417 -10.27 12.08 7.04
N THR A 418 -10.19 13.40 6.91
CA THR A 418 -9.10 14.09 6.20
C THR A 418 -8.34 15.08 7.08
N ASP A 419 -8.64 15.10 8.37
CA ASP A 419 -8.08 16.03 9.35
C ASP A 419 -7.81 15.30 10.67
N VAL A 420 -6.68 15.61 11.30
CA VAL A 420 -6.23 14.97 12.54
C VAL A 420 -7.14 15.36 13.71
N GLY A 421 -7.56 16.62 13.80
CA GLY A 421 -8.48 17.07 14.84
C GLY A 421 -9.84 16.37 14.74
N ALA A 422 -10.39 16.27 13.52
CA ALA A 422 -11.61 15.51 13.28
C ALA A 422 -11.48 14.02 13.67
N TRP A 423 -10.31 13.41 13.47
CA TRP A 423 -10.05 12.06 13.96
C TRP A 423 -10.03 12.02 15.49
N CYS A 424 -9.31 12.92 16.15
CA CYS A 424 -9.23 13.02 17.61
C CYS A 424 -10.63 13.14 18.24
N ASP A 425 -11.48 13.99 17.68
CA ASP A 425 -12.86 14.21 18.13
C ASP A 425 -13.72 12.96 17.97
N VAL A 426 -13.73 12.36 16.76
CA VAL A 426 -14.52 11.16 16.47
C VAL A 426 -14.08 9.97 17.32
N CYS A 427 -12.77 9.86 17.56
CA CYS A 427 -12.20 8.78 18.36
C CYS A 427 -12.33 9.00 19.86
N SER A 428 -12.56 10.25 20.30
CA SER A 428 -12.36 10.66 21.69
C SER A 428 -10.98 10.20 22.19
N SER A 429 -9.95 10.44 21.38
CA SER A 429 -8.60 9.93 21.62
C SER A 429 -7.85 10.80 22.62
N GLU A 430 -7.09 10.15 23.50
CA GLU A 430 -6.15 10.79 24.43
C GLU A 430 -4.69 10.73 23.91
N ALA A 431 -4.47 10.40 22.63
CA ALA A 431 -3.13 10.39 22.06
C ALA A 431 -2.46 11.76 22.23
N ASP A 432 -1.15 11.79 22.51
CA ASP A 432 -0.43 13.01 22.88
C ASP A 432 -0.57 14.12 21.82
N PHE A 433 -0.56 13.75 20.53
CA PHE A 433 -0.74 14.71 19.45
C PHE A 433 -2.13 15.35 19.43
N CYS A 434 -3.18 14.71 19.97
CA CYS A 434 -4.54 15.26 20.01
C CYS A 434 -4.65 16.51 20.88
N SER A 435 -3.77 16.68 21.86
CA SER A 435 -3.72 17.89 22.70
C SER A 435 -3.51 19.18 21.89
N ALA A 436 -2.80 19.10 20.76
CA ALA A 436 -2.58 20.25 19.87
C ALA A 436 -3.83 20.61 19.04
N TYR A 437 -4.82 19.71 18.97
CA TYR A 437 -6.05 19.88 18.19
C TYR A 437 -7.29 20.08 19.05
N ALA A 438 -7.18 19.93 20.38
CA ALA A 438 -8.23 20.28 21.32
C ALA A 438 -8.48 21.80 21.23
N THR A 439 -9.55 22.21 20.53
CA THR A 439 -9.94 23.61 20.47
C THR A 439 -10.40 24.09 21.85
N GLN A 440 -9.91 25.28 22.21
CA GLN A 440 -10.29 26.08 23.38
C GLN A 440 -11.80 26.36 23.39
N ASP A 441 -12.58 25.49 24.01
CA ASP A 441 -13.93 25.82 24.46
C ASP A 441 -13.92 25.91 25.98
N GLU A 442 -13.48 27.06 26.54
CA GLU A 442 -14.08 27.70 27.73
C GLU A 442 -13.72 29.22 27.80
N ASP A 443 -14.78 30.03 27.87
CA ASP A 443 -14.92 31.39 28.42
C ASP A 443 -14.44 32.67 27.69
N GLY A 444 -15.41 33.54 27.41
CA GLY A 444 -15.21 34.85 26.80
C GLY A 444 -14.94 36.00 27.78
N ARG A 445 -14.03 36.91 27.41
CA ARG A 445 -14.21 38.38 27.42
C ARG A 445 -12.93 39.11 26.97
N SER A 446 -13.10 39.94 25.94
CA SER A 446 -12.37 41.19 25.60
C SER A 446 -10.84 41.26 25.73
N GLY A 447 -10.17 41.45 24.59
CA GLY A 447 -8.84 42.07 24.56
C GLY A 447 -8.10 41.78 23.27
N GLY A 448 -8.08 42.74 22.34
CA GLY A 448 -7.41 42.60 21.05
C GLY A 448 -5.89 42.47 21.16
N GLY A 449 -5.31 41.68 20.24
CA GLY A 449 -3.88 41.54 20.02
C GLY A 449 -3.63 40.27 19.23
N GLY A 450 -3.19 40.43 17.97
CA GLY A 450 -3.08 39.34 16.99
C GLY A 450 -2.36 38.11 17.53
N ALA A 451 -3.02 36.97 17.39
CA ALA A 451 -2.46 35.65 17.66
C ALA A 451 -2.45 34.86 16.36
N MET A 452 -1.31 34.25 16.10
CA MET A 452 -0.93 33.60 14.85
C MET A 452 -1.81 32.39 14.55
N SER A 453 -2.39 32.39 13.35
CA SER A 453 -2.89 31.18 12.70
C SER A 453 -1.70 30.36 12.21
N ASN A 454 -1.50 29.19 12.78
CA ASN A 454 -0.67 28.06 12.34
C ASN A 454 -0.96 26.93 13.34
N ALA A 455 -1.03 25.64 13.02
CA ALA A 455 -0.72 24.90 11.82
C ALA A 455 -1.45 23.55 11.93
N VAL A 456 -1.84 22.98 10.79
CA VAL A 456 -1.82 21.55 10.41
C VAL A 456 -2.75 21.43 9.21
N ALA A 457 -2.15 21.59 8.03
CA ALA A 457 -2.70 21.20 6.74
C ALA A 457 -1.61 21.13 5.66
N GLY A 458 -0.31 21.10 6.02
CA GLY A 458 0.71 21.19 4.99
C GLY A 458 2.15 21.12 5.47
N VAL A 459 2.65 19.89 5.64
CA VAL A 459 4.09 19.66 5.53
C VAL A 459 4.51 19.58 4.05
N VAL A 460 3.60 19.16 3.14
CA VAL A 460 3.84 19.18 1.68
C VAL A 460 3.55 20.57 1.07
N GLY A 461 2.49 21.26 1.52
CA GLY A 461 2.15 22.61 1.05
C GLY A 461 3.17 23.69 1.46
N ALA A 462 3.80 23.58 2.62
CA ALA A 462 4.80 24.56 3.08
C ALA A 462 6.09 24.53 2.25
N MET A 463 6.52 23.36 1.78
CA MET A 463 7.72 23.21 0.94
C MET A 463 7.50 23.78 -0.47
N VAL A 464 6.32 23.56 -1.05
CA VAL A 464 5.95 24.11 -2.37
C VAL A 464 5.77 25.63 -2.30
N THR A 465 5.15 26.14 -1.23
CA THR A 465 4.95 27.59 -1.06
C THR A 465 6.29 28.31 -0.82
N LEU A 466 7.21 27.75 -0.03
CA LEU A 466 8.56 28.30 0.15
C LEU A 466 9.39 28.24 -1.13
N ALA A 467 9.27 27.19 -1.94
CA ALA A 467 9.94 27.10 -3.23
C ALA A 467 9.40 28.14 -4.23
N VAL A 468 8.07 28.29 -4.34
CA VAL A 468 7.44 29.25 -5.26
C VAL A 468 7.71 30.70 -4.81
N VAL A 469 7.60 31.01 -3.51
CA VAL A 469 7.93 32.34 -2.97
C VAL A 469 9.43 32.62 -3.09
N GLY A 470 10.28 31.62 -2.90
CA GLY A 470 11.73 31.72 -3.08
C GLY A 470 12.12 32.03 -4.53
N VAL A 471 11.55 31.32 -5.50
CA VAL A 471 11.78 31.56 -6.94
C VAL A 471 11.20 32.90 -7.39
N ALA A 472 9.97 33.24 -6.98
CA ALA A 472 9.36 34.53 -7.29
C ALA A 472 10.14 35.71 -6.68
N GLY A 473 10.64 35.55 -5.45
CA GLY A 473 11.51 36.52 -4.79
C GLY A 473 12.85 36.70 -5.51
N LEU A 474 13.47 35.61 -5.97
CA LEU A 474 14.72 35.64 -6.73
C LEU A 474 14.53 36.36 -8.08
N VAL A 475 13.45 36.05 -8.81
CA VAL A 475 13.11 36.70 -10.09
C VAL A 475 12.86 38.20 -9.89
N PHE A 476 12.08 38.57 -8.87
CA PHE A 476 11.84 39.99 -8.55
C PHE A 476 13.13 40.74 -8.17
N PHE A 477 14.02 40.12 -7.40
CA PHE A 477 15.32 40.70 -7.04
C PHE A 477 16.22 40.93 -8.26
N LEU A 478 16.29 39.96 -9.17
CA LEU A 478 17.09 40.07 -10.41
C LEU A 478 16.54 41.14 -11.36
N LEU A 479 15.22 41.25 -11.51
CA LEU A 479 14.57 42.30 -12.29
C LEU A 479 14.80 43.70 -11.70
N ARG A 480 14.77 43.82 -10.37
CA ARG A 480 15.02 45.11 -9.69
C ARG A 480 16.49 45.54 -9.78
N ARG A 481 17.43 44.59 -9.79
CA ARG A 481 18.86 44.86 -9.98
C ARG A 481 19.17 45.31 -11.41
N ARG A 482 18.46 44.76 -12.40
CA ARG A 482 18.58 45.15 -13.82
C ARG A 482 18.00 46.53 -14.13
N ASN A 483 17.05 47.02 -13.33
CA ASN A 483 16.45 48.35 -13.47
C ASN A 483 17.14 49.46 -12.66
N ARG A 484 18.15 49.15 -11.84
CA ARG A 484 19.01 50.18 -11.23
C ARG A 484 20.09 50.57 -12.24
N LYS A 485 19.85 51.66 -12.97
CA LYS A 485 20.93 52.37 -13.69
C LYS A 485 22.00 52.79 -12.67
N PRO A 486 23.30 52.62 -12.95
CA PRO A 486 24.34 53.13 -12.06
C PRO A 486 24.23 54.64 -11.97
N ALA A 487 24.25 55.17 -10.75
CA ALA A 487 24.36 56.59 -10.51
C ALA A 487 25.76 57.03 -10.96
N THR A 488 25.81 58.02 -11.85
CA THR A 488 27.04 58.67 -12.30
C THR A 488 27.70 59.35 -11.09
N GLU A 489 28.86 58.85 -10.67
CA GLU A 489 29.72 59.58 -9.74
C GLU A 489 30.29 60.82 -10.46
N VAL A 490 30.00 61.99 -9.92
CA VAL A 490 30.63 63.25 -10.29
C VAL A 490 31.95 63.35 -9.53
N PHE A 491 33.07 63.15 -10.23
CA PHE A 491 34.39 63.47 -9.72
C PHE A 491 34.56 65.00 -9.68
N VAL A 492 34.67 65.56 -8.48
CA VAL A 492 35.14 66.93 -8.25
C VAL A 492 36.67 66.88 -8.16
N SER A 493 37.33 67.53 -9.12
CA SER A 493 38.77 67.73 -9.16
C SER A 493 39.13 68.95 -8.32
N GLU A 494 39.74 68.74 -7.15
CA GLU A 494 40.51 69.78 -6.45
C GLU A 494 41.97 69.69 -6.89
N GLY A 495 42.42 70.75 -7.56
CA GLY A 495 43.79 70.90 -8.03
C GLY A 495 44.75 71.20 -6.89
N LYS A 496 45.92 70.56 -6.93
CA LYS A 496 47.11 71.02 -6.24
C LYS A 496 48.22 71.24 -7.26
N VAL A 497 48.53 72.51 -7.45
CA VAL A 497 49.73 73.03 -8.08
C VAL A 497 50.88 72.84 -7.09
N ASP A 498 52.00 72.26 -7.52
CA ASP A 498 53.33 72.64 -7.05
C ASP A 498 54.35 72.34 -8.16
N ASP A 499 55.17 73.35 -8.41
CA ASP A 499 56.06 73.55 -9.53
C ASP A 499 57.43 72.84 -9.39
N ALA A 500 58.02 72.62 -10.57
CA ALA A 500 59.44 72.82 -10.93
C ALA A 500 60.57 71.94 -10.35
N ALA A 501 61.15 71.19 -11.30
CA ALA A 501 62.52 71.32 -11.80
C ALA A 501 63.72 70.75 -11.02
N SER A 502 64.59 70.14 -11.83
CA SER A 502 66.06 70.08 -11.74
C SER A 502 66.70 69.24 -10.63
N ALA A 503 67.01 67.98 -10.94
CA ALA A 503 68.37 67.41 -11.08
C ALA A 503 68.27 65.92 -11.46
#